data_AF-A0A353ZVW7-F1
#
_entry.id   AF-A0A353ZVW7-F1
#
_cell.length_a   1.000
_cell.length_b   1.000
_cell.length_c   1.000
_cell.angle_alpha   90.00
_cell.angle_beta   90.00
_cell.angle_gamma   90.00
#
_symmetry.space_group_name_H-M   'P 1'
#
loop_
_entity.id
_entity.type
_entity.pdbx_description
1 polymer ?
#
loop_
_entity_poly.entity_id
_entity_poly.type
_entity_poly.pdbx_seq_one_letter_code
_entity_poly.pdbx_strand_id
1 'polypeptide(L)' 'YPGSKQLGHGLGYKYAHDAPHSVASQQYPPDDLVGRDYYEPTANGAERDIAVRLERLRKIIRGT' A
#
# COMPACT_ATOMS: atom_id res chain seq x y z
N TYR A 1 -19.57 9.56 -3.90
CA TYR A 1 -20.75 10.43 -4.04
C TYR A 1 -20.91 10.83 -5.51
N PRO A 2 -22.13 11.06 -6.03
CA PRO A 2 -22.36 11.28 -7.48
C PRO A 2 -21.61 12.49 -8.08
N GLY A 3 -21.29 13.50 -7.26
CA GLY A 3 -20.53 14.69 -7.68
C GLY A 3 -19.01 14.50 -7.76
N SER A 4 -18.44 13.39 -7.28
CA SER A 4 -16.98 13.20 -7.23
C SER A 4 -16.39 12.63 -8.54
N LYS A 5 -17.22 12.24 -9.51
CA LYS A 5 -16.76 11.74 -10.82
C LYS A 5 -16.12 12.82 -11.70
N GLN A 6 -16.53 14.08 -11.58
CA GLN A 6 -15.97 15.19 -12.37
C GLN A 6 -14.56 15.60 -11.94
N LEU A 7 -14.12 15.21 -10.75
CA LEU A 7 -12.80 15.56 -10.20
C LEU A 7 -11.77 14.41 -10.32
N GLY A 8 -12.06 13.38 -11.12
CA GLY A 8 -11.12 12.27 -11.35
C GLY A 8 -10.92 11.31 -10.17
N HIS A 9 -11.74 11.42 -9.10
CA HIS A 9 -11.65 10.52 -7.96
C HIS A 9 -11.97 9.08 -8.36
N GLY A 10 -10.95 8.22 -8.33
CA GLY A 10 -11.06 6.78 -8.60
C GLY A 10 -10.57 6.34 -9.98
N LEU A 11 -10.15 7.25 -10.86
CA LEU A 11 -9.46 6.86 -12.08
C LEU A 11 -8.09 6.27 -11.71
N GLY A 12 -7.87 5.02 -12.08
CA GLY A 12 -6.63 4.29 -11.76
C GLY A 12 -6.64 3.55 -10.41
N TYR A 13 -7.76 3.52 -9.68
CA TYR A 13 -7.89 2.64 -8.51
C TYR A 13 -7.74 1.18 -8.93
N LYS A 14 -6.87 0.45 -8.24
CA LYS A 14 -6.66 -0.98 -8.45
C LYS A 14 -7.31 -1.75 -7.30
N TYR A 15 -8.24 -2.63 -7.64
CA TYR A 15 -8.84 -3.54 -6.68
C TYR A 15 -7.80 -4.60 -6.27
N ALA A 16 -7.44 -4.63 -4.98
CA ALA A 16 -6.32 -5.43 -4.51
C ALA A 16 -6.53 -6.93 -4.71
N HIS A 17 -7.76 -7.43 -4.59
CA HIS A 17 -8.05 -8.86 -4.67
C HIS A 17 -7.87 -9.44 -6.08
N ASP A 18 -7.93 -8.62 -7.13
CA ASP A 18 -7.68 -9.03 -8.52
C ASP A 18 -6.19 -9.02 -8.88
N ALA A 19 -5.35 -8.39 -8.05
CA ALA A 19 -3.92 -8.32 -8.27
C ALA A 19 -3.21 -9.60 -7.80
N PRO A 20 -2.01 -9.92 -8.35
CA PRO A 20 -1.19 -11.01 -7.84
C PRO A 20 -0.97 -10.88 -6.31
N HIS A 21 -1.04 -12.00 -5.61
CA HIS A 21 -0.95 -12.08 -4.15
C HIS A 21 -2.04 -11.31 -3.38
N SER A 22 -3.09 -10.86 -4.08
CA SER A 22 -4.10 -9.95 -3.55
C SER A 22 -3.53 -8.64 -3.02
N VAL A 23 -2.47 -8.12 -3.66
CA VAL A 23 -1.79 -6.86 -3.31
C VAL A 23 -1.66 -6.00 -4.56
N ALA A 24 -2.34 -4.85 -4.58
CA ALA A 24 -2.26 -3.91 -5.69
C ALA A 24 -1.04 -2.98 -5.56
N SER A 25 -0.20 -2.96 -6.60
CA SER A 25 0.82 -1.92 -6.76
C SER A 25 0.15 -0.61 -7.18
N GLN A 26 -0.13 0.24 -6.20
CA GLN A 26 -0.69 1.58 -6.37
C GLN A 26 -0.15 2.51 -5.28
N GLN A 27 -0.22 3.82 -5.54
CA GLN A 27 0.09 4.82 -4.55
C GLN A 27 -1.09 4.98 -3.58
N TYR A 28 -0.80 4.85 -2.28
CA TYR A 28 -1.77 5.03 -1.18
C TYR A 28 -1.60 6.36 -0.43
N PRO A 29 -0.38 6.78 -0.06
CA PRO A 29 -0.19 8.11 0.52
C PRO A 29 -0.22 9.21 -0.55
N PRO A 30 -0.50 10.47 -0.18
CA PRO A 30 -0.31 11.61 -1.07
C PRO A 30 1.17 11.79 -1.47
N ASP A 31 1.42 12.55 -2.54
CA ASP A 31 2.74 12.67 -3.18
C ASP A 31 3.85 13.10 -2.21
N ASP A 32 3.55 14.01 -1.29
CA ASP A 32 4.47 14.56 -0.29
C ASP A 32 4.84 13.55 0.82
N LEU A 33 4.10 12.44 0.93
CA LEU A 33 4.30 11.39 1.92
C LEU A 33 4.76 10.06 1.31
N VAL A 34 4.95 9.98 -0.01
CA VAL A 34 5.52 8.80 -0.66
C VAL A 34 6.92 8.52 -0.09
N GLY A 35 7.15 7.26 0.29
CA GLY A 35 8.42 6.82 0.86
C GLY A 35 8.57 7.03 2.37
N ARG A 36 7.63 7.73 3.03
CA ARG A 36 7.64 7.86 4.49
C ARG A 36 7.15 6.58 5.16
N ASP A 37 7.93 6.09 6.11
CA ASP A 37 7.58 4.94 6.94
C ASP A 37 7.24 5.41 8.36
N TYR A 38 5.99 5.17 8.79
CA TYR A 38 5.51 5.52 10.14
C TYR A 38 5.53 4.34 11.11
N TYR A 39 5.58 3.11 10.58
CA TYR A 39 5.60 1.89 11.37
C TYR A 39 6.90 1.13 11.10
N GLU A 40 7.66 0.94 12.19
CA GLU A 40 8.91 0.20 12.25
C GLU A 40 8.74 -0.95 13.25
N PRO A 41 8.34 -2.15 12.78
CA PRO A 41 8.11 -3.29 13.67
C PRO A 41 9.40 -3.73 14.36
N THR A 42 9.28 -4.17 15.61
CA THR A 42 10.39 -4.78 16.34
C THR A 42 10.50 -6.28 16.01
N ALA A 43 11.55 -6.93 16.52
CA ALA A 43 11.72 -8.39 16.39
C ALA A 43 10.97 -9.19 17.47
N ASN A 44 10.19 -8.54 18.33
CA ASN A 44 9.59 -9.16 19.51
C ASN A 44 8.20 -9.74 19.21
N GLY A 45 7.97 -10.97 19.66
CA GLY A 45 6.64 -11.61 19.60
C GLY A 45 6.06 -11.62 18.18
N ALA A 46 4.80 -11.20 18.06
CA ALA A 46 4.06 -11.20 16.79
C ALA A 46 4.63 -10.22 15.75
N GLU A 47 5.34 -9.17 16.17
CA GLU A 47 5.91 -8.19 15.24
C GLU A 47 7.00 -8.79 14.35
N ARG A 48 7.64 -9.88 14.79
CA ARG A 48 8.64 -10.60 13.99
C ARG A 48 8.07 -11.05 12.64
N ASP A 49 6.88 -11.65 12.65
CA ASP A 49 6.24 -12.14 11.42
C ASP A 49 5.64 -10.99 10.60
N ILE A 50 5.17 -9.94 11.29
CA ILE A 50 4.69 -8.71 10.66
C ILE A 50 5.83 -8.03 9.90
N ALA A 51 7.04 -7.96 10.46
CA ALA A 51 8.20 -7.36 9.82
C ALA A 51 8.52 -8.03 8.47
N VAL A 52 8.54 -9.37 8.45
CA VAL A 52 8.79 -10.16 7.23
C VAL A 52 7.69 -9.91 6.19
N ARG A 53 6.42 -9.86 6.61
CA ARG A 53 5.30 -9.58 5.72
C ARG A 53 5.35 -8.15 5.18
N LEU A 54 5.62 -7.17 6.03
CA LEU A 54 5.71 -5.75 5.70
C LEU A 54 6.80 -5.50 4.65
N GLU A 55 7.95 -6.16 4.78
CA GLU A 55 9.04 -6.06 3.80
C GLU A 55 8.59 -6.53 2.40
N ARG A 56 7.89 -7.67 2.33
CA ARG A 56 7.34 -8.20 1.06
C ARG A 56 6.30 -7.26 0.46
N LEU A 57 5.40 -6.72 1.29
CA LEU A 57 4.39 -5.76 0.84
C LEU A 57 5.03 -4.48 0.30
N ARG A 58 6.06 -3.95 0.99
CA ARG A 58 6.81 -2.76 0.53
C ARG A 58 7.44 -3.01 -0.84
N LYS A 59 8.04 -4.18 -1.09
CA LYS A 59 8.60 -4.55 -2.40
C LYS A 59 7.54 -4.56 -3.51
N ILE A 60 6.38 -5.18 -3.27
CA ILE A 60 5.27 -5.21 -4.25
C ILE A 60 4.73 -3.80 -4.53
N ILE A 61 4.52 -3.00 -3.48
CA ILE A 61 3.92 -1.67 -3.61
C ILE A 61 4.89 -0.67 -4.24
N ARG A 62 6.17 -0.70 -3.85
CA ARG A 62 7.20 0.27 -4.27
C ARG A 62 7.97 -0.16 -5.53
N GLY A 63 7.87 -1.43 -5.95
CA GLY A 63 8.55 -1.94 -7.14
C GLY A 63 10.07 -2.14 -6.97
N THR A 64 10.54 -2.33 -5.74
CA THR A 64 11.96 -2.57 -5.38
C THR A 64 12.29 -4.04 -5.20
#